data_AF-A0A6B3H204-F1
#
_entry.id   AF-A0A6B3H204-F1
#
_cell.length_a   1.000
_cell.length_b   1.000
_cell.length_c   1.000
_cell.angle_alpha   90.00
_cell.angle_beta   90.00
_cell.angle_gamma   90.00
#
_symmetry.space_group_name_H-M   'P 1'
#
loop_
_entity.id
_entity.type
_entity.pdbx_description
1 polymer ?
#
loop_
_entity_poly.entity_id
_entity_poly.type
_entity_poly.pdbx_seq_one_letter_code
_entity_poly.pdbx_strand_id
1 'polypeptide(L)' 'MRFGVLGPLVVWDGEGREVRVPEAKVRALLADLLAHDGGPVTADRLIHDLWGDAPPGKPAGALQAKISQL' A
#
# COMPACT_ATOMS: atom_id res chain seq x y z
N MET A 1 -5.09 -11.39 10.03
CA MET A 1 -4.06 -10.59 9.34
C MET A 1 -3.29 -9.79 10.37
N ARG A 2 -1.96 -9.80 10.30
CA ARG A 2 -1.07 -8.98 11.14
C ARG A 2 -0.03 -8.31 10.25
N PHE A 3 0.42 -7.12 10.63
CA PHE A 3 1.37 -6.33 9.87
C PHE A 3 2.55 -5.89 10.75
N GLY A 4 3.76 -5.91 10.19
CA GLY A 4 4.97 -5.40 10.82
C GLY A 4 5.49 -4.21 10.02
N VAL A 5 5.61 -3.05 10.66
CA VAL A 5 5.93 -1.77 9.99
C VAL A 5 7.18 -1.06 10.54
N LEU A 6 7.70 -1.51 11.69
CA LEU A 6 8.93 -0.97 12.30
C LEU A 6 10.18 -1.65 11.70
N GLY A 7 10.26 -1.62 10.37
CA GLY A 7 11.22 -2.37 9.55
C GLY A 7 10.68 -2.54 8.13
N PRO A 8 11.23 -3.45 7.31
CA PRO A 8 10.59 -3.83 6.06
C PRO A 8 9.14 -4.29 6.31
N LEU A 9 8.21 -3.90 5.43
CA LEU A 9 6.81 -4.33 5.58
C LEU A 9 6.71 -5.85 5.49
N VAL A 10 6.19 -6.47 6.55
CA VAL A 10 5.87 -7.90 6.61
C VAL A 10 4.38 -8.08 6.88
N VAL A 11 3.77 -9.05 6.19
CA VAL A 11 2.35 -9.38 6.30
C VAL A 11 2.22 -10.83 6.73
N TRP A 12 1.34 -11.11 7.70
CA TRP A 12 0.98 -12.47 8.11
C TRP A 12 -0.52 -12.70 7.98
N ASP A 13 -0.89 -13.88 7.50
CA ASP A 13 -2.29 -14.32 7.39
C ASP A 13 -2.94 -14.66 8.75
N GLY A 14 -4.17 -15.19 8.73
CA GLY A 14 -4.88 -15.59 9.96
C GLY A 14 -4.20 -16.76 10.69
N GLU A 15 -3.46 -17.58 9.95
CA GLU A 15 -2.74 -18.75 10.43
C GLU A 15 -1.28 -18.43 10.82
N GLY A 16 -0.85 -17.18 10.67
CA GLY A 16 0.49 -16.72 11.00
C GLY A 16 1.55 -17.00 9.93
N ARG A 17 1.16 -17.41 8.73
CA ARG A 17 2.09 -17.60 7.59
C ARG A 17 2.41 -16.25 6.95
N GLU A 18 3.66 -16.08 6.56
CA GLU A 18 4.09 -14.85 5.89
C GLU A 18 3.53 -14.76 4.46
N VAL A 19 2.90 -13.64 4.14
CA VAL A 19 2.37 -13.31 2.82
C VAL A 19 3.34 -12.40 2.10
N ARG A 20 3.89 -12.87 0.99
CA ARG A 20 4.82 -12.09 0.18
C ARG A 20 4.08 -11.06 -0.66
N VAL A 21 4.41 -9.79 -0.46
CA VAL A 21 3.97 -8.68 -1.32
C VAL A 21 5.17 -8.23 -2.17
N PRO A 22 5.33 -8.74 -3.42
CA PRO A 22 6.56 -8.57 -4.19
C PRO A 22 6.75 -7.14 -4.71
N GLU A 23 5.67 -6.45 -5.07
CA GLU A 23 5.77 -5.13 -5.68
C GLU A 23 6.03 -4.02 -4.63
N ALA A 24 7.06 -3.21 -4.86
CA ALA A 24 7.45 -2.15 -3.93
C ALA A 24 6.36 -1.07 -3.73
N LYS A 25 5.63 -0.69 -4.79
CA LYS A 25 4.55 0.31 -4.67
C LYS A 25 3.31 -0.26 -3.98
N VAL A 26 3.02 -1.55 -4.14
CA VAL A 26 1.94 -2.21 -3.38
C VAL A 26 2.29 -2.28 -1.90
N ARG A 27 3.55 -2.58 -1.55
CA ARG A 27 4.01 -2.49 -0.15
C ARG A 27 3.92 -1.07 0.39
N ALA A 28 4.33 -0.07 -0.38
CA ALA A 28 4.21 1.33 0.02
C ALA A 28 2.76 1.74 0.27
N LEU A 29 1.84 1.34 -0.63
CA LEU A 29 0.40 1.59 -0.50
C LEU A 29 -0.16 0.96 0.78
N LEU A 30 0.20 -0.30 1.05
CA LEU A 30 -0.26 -0.98 2.27
C LEU A 30 0.30 -0.31 3.53
N ALA A 31 1.58 0.07 3.54
CA ALA A 31 2.18 0.76 4.68
C ALA A 31 1.53 2.14 4.92
N ASP A 32 1.22 2.87 3.86
CA ASP A 32 0.54 4.15 3.92
C ASP A 32 -0.88 4.04 4.51
N LEU A 33 -1.66 3.07 4.02
CA LEU A 33 -3.00 2.77 4.58
C LEU A 33 -2.93 2.39 6.06
N LEU A 34 -1.94 1.58 6.47
CA LEU A 34 -1.75 1.18 7.87
C LEU A 34 -1.36 2.35 8.77
N ALA A 35 -0.65 3.36 8.24
CA ALA A 35 -0.25 4.54 8.99
C ALA A 35 -1.43 5.49 9.28
N HIS A 36 -2.54 5.35 8.56
CA HIS A 36 -3.72 6.23 8.67
C HIS A 36 -4.80 5.72 9.64
N ASP A 37 -4.41 4.92 10.64
CA ASP A 37 -5.26 4.47 11.77
C ASP A 37 -6.62 3.84 11.34
N GLY A 38 -6.64 3.20 10.17
CA GLY A 38 -7.85 2.56 9.62
C GLY A 38 -8.93 3.52 9.11
N GLY A 39 -8.64 4.82 9.04
CA GLY A 39 -9.53 5.82 8.45
C GLY A 39 -9.49 5.80 6.91
N PRO A 40 -10.53 6.35 6.24
CA PRO A 40 -10.51 6.53 4.80
C PRO A 40 -9.42 7.53 4.38
N VAL A 41 -8.64 7.18 3.36
CA VAL A 41 -7.63 8.05 2.75
C VAL A 41 -8.08 8.43 1.35
N THR A 42 -7.92 9.70 0.97
CA THR A 42 -8.32 10.16 -0.37
C THR A 42 -7.37 9.61 -1.44
N ALA A 43 -7.92 9.36 -2.64
CA ALA A 43 -7.12 8.87 -3.76
C ALA A 43 -5.97 9.82 -4.12
N ASP A 44 -6.21 11.14 -4.08
CA ASP A 44 -5.18 12.14 -4.38
C ASP A 44 -4.00 12.08 -3.41
N ARG A 45 -4.29 11.83 -2.13
CA ARG A 45 -3.24 11.67 -1.12
C ARG A 45 -2.44 10.39 -1.36
N LEU A 46 -3.11 9.26 -1.57
CA LEU A 46 -2.42 8.00 -1.92
C LEU A 46 -1.58 8.14 -3.20
N ILE A 47 -2.05 8.90 -4.18
CA ILE A 47 -1.29 9.18 -5.40
C ILE A 47 -0.04 10.01 -5.07
N HIS A 48 -0.19 11.07 -4.27
CA HIS A 48 0.94 11.89 -3.85
C HIS A 48 1.95 11.08 -3.03
N ASP A 49 1.51 10.31 -2.05
CA ASP A 49 2.37 9.52 -1.18
C ASP A 49 3.09 8.41 -1.96
N LEU A 50 2.43 7.84 -2.98
CA LEU A 50 3.04 6.82 -3.84
C LEU A 50 3.99 7.39 -4.89
N TRP A 51 3.68 8.50 -5.56
CA TRP A 51 4.45 8.95 -6.73
C TRP A 51 5.09 10.33 -6.60
N GLY A 52 4.78 11.08 -5.54
CA GLY A 52 5.23 12.45 -5.32
C GLY A 52 4.90 13.34 -6.52
N ASP A 53 5.90 14.08 -6.97
CA ASP A 53 5.77 15.02 -8.10
C ASP A 53 5.85 14.36 -9.49
N ALA A 54 6.05 13.03 -9.55
CA ALA A 54 6.21 12.27 -10.80
C ALA A 54 5.15 11.16 -10.96
N PRO A 55 3.85 11.51 -11.02
CA PRO A 55 2.79 10.52 -11.20
C PRO A 55 2.79 9.93 -12.62
N PRO A 56 2.30 8.69 -12.81
CA PRO A 56 2.15 8.10 -14.12
C PRO A 56 1.05 8.82 -14.92
N GLY A 57 1.01 8.65 -16.25
CA GLY A 57 0.07 9.36 -17.11
C GLY A 57 -1.43 9.12 -16.81
N LYS A 58 -1.77 8.07 -16.06
CA LYS A 58 -3.13 7.82 -15.52
C LYS A 58 -3.04 7.45 -14.03
N PRO A 59 -2.92 8.44 -13.12
CA PRO A 59 -2.64 8.19 -11.71
C PRO A 59 -3.72 7.36 -11.01
N ALA A 60 -5.00 7.69 -11.21
CA ALA A 60 -6.11 6.95 -10.64
C ALA A 60 -6.16 5.49 -11.13
N GLY A 61 -5.90 5.26 -12.43
CA GLY A 61 -5.86 3.91 -12.99
C GLY A 61 -4.68 3.10 -12.45
N ALA A 62 -3.52 3.73 -12.29
CA ALA A 62 -2.36 3.11 -11.66
C ALA A 62 -2.65 2.75 -10.20
N LEU A 63 -3.26 3.65 -9.44
CA LEU A 63 -3.68 3.41 -8.05
C LEU A 63 -4.65 2.22 -7.96
N GLN A 64 -5.69 2.18 -8.80
CA GLN A 64 -6.65 1.07 -8.85
C GLN A 64 -5.96 -0.27 -9.13
N ALA A 65 -4.99 -0.30 -10.05
CA ALA A 65 -4.21 -1.49 -10.33
C ALA A 65 -3.37 -1.96 -9.12
N LYS A 66 -2.88 -1.04 -8.28
CA LYS A 66 -2.14 -1.39 -7.03
C LYS A 66 -3.08 -1.87 -5.93
N ILE A 67 -4.24 -1.24 -5.79
CA ILE A 67 -5.28 -1.65 -4.83
C ILE A 67 -5.75 -3.09 -5.14
N SER A 68 -5.95 -3.43 -6.41
CA SER A 68 -6.37 -4.77 -6.83
C SER A 68 -5.35 -5.88 -6.53
N GLN A 69 -4.12 -5.52 -6.14
CA GLN A 69 -3.05 -6.48 -5.83
C GLN A 69 -2.83 -6.65 -4.32
N LEU A 70 -3.58 -5.93 -3.48
CA LEU A 70 -3.65 -6.14 -2.04
C LEU A 70 -4.52 -7.36 -1.73
#